data_AF-H3A7P7-F1
#
_entry.id   AF-H3A7P7-F1
#
_cell.length_a   1.000
_cell.length_b   1.000
_cell.length_c   1.000
_cell.angle_alpha   90.00
_cell.angle_beta   90.00
_cell.angle_gamma   90.00
#
_symmetry.space_group_name_H-M   'P 1'
#
loop_
_entity.id
_entity.type
_entity.pdbx_description
1 polymer ?
#
loop_
_entity_poly.entity_id
_entity_poly.type
_entity_poly.pdbx_seq_one_letter_code
_entity_poly.pdbx_strand_id
1 'polypeptide(L)'
;LTSSLSLDRELDVRIGKASVTFGRLTSRVWNNKLLTLNTKVSVYQTTLDVRRLCWLGHVERMPQDHLPKAVLYGELKNRPRCRGRPKLRYSDKVKQGLKKFSIPIDNWENPAHNRSVWRSRVKAGAVTMESHQRAQAEACRRARKQSVLQSPSGEWTCSHCGKVCRSCIGLFSHTTAKHH
;
A
#
# COMPACT_ATOMS: atom_id res chain seq x y z
N LEU A 1 39.91 1.77 -1.38
CA LEU A 1 38.83 1.53 -2.37
C LEU A 1 38.55 0.04 -2.39
N THR A 2 37.55 -0.43 -1.65
CA THR A 2 37.17 -1.85 -1.66
C THR A 2 36.64 -2.21 -3.05
N SER A 3 37.21 -3.27 -3.62
CA SER A 3 37.29 -3.62 -5.05
C SER A 3 36.01 -4.16 -5.69
N SER A 4 34.83 -3.78 -5.21
CA SER A 4 33.60 -4.15 -5.88
C SER A 4 32.72 -2.92 -6.04
N LEU A 5 32.74 -2.32 -7.23
CA LEU A 5 31.71 -1.38 -7.72
C LEU A 5 30.36 -2.10 -7.95
N SER A 6 30.04 -3.11 -7.14
CA SER A 6 28.86 -3.95 -7.24
C SER A 6 27.88 -3.59 -6.13
N LEU A 7 26.62 -3.47 -6.50
CA LEU A 7 25.50 -3.28 -5.57
C LEU A 7 24.86 -4.60 -5.14
N ASP A 8 25.34 -5.74 -5.66
CA ASP A 8 24.62 -7.02 -5.62
C ASP A 8 24.40 -7.48 -4.18
N ARG A 9 25.45 -7.48 -3.35
CA ARG A 9 25.34 -7.83 -1.92
C ARG A 9 24.28 -6.99 -1.19
N GLU A 10 24.22 -5.69 -1.47
CA GLU A 10 23.27 -4.80 -0.82
C GLU A 10 21.84 -5.01 -1.37
N LEU A 11 21.70 -5.32 -2.66
CA LEU A 11 20.42 -5.70 -3.26
C LEU A 11 19.90 -7.02 -2.68
N ASP A 12 20.76 -8.03 -2.54
CA ASP A 12 20.43 -9.33 -1.94
C ASP A 12 19.97 -9.19 -0.49
N VAL A 13 20.68 -8.38 0.31
CA VAL A 13 20.29 -8.08 1.68
C VAL A 13 18.89 -7.41 1.73
N ARG A 14 18.55 -6.57 0.75
CA ARG A 14 17.22 -5.95 0.67
C ARG A 14 16.15 -6.94 0.25
N ILE A 15 16.41 -7.77 -0.76
CA ILE A 15 15.50 -8.82 -1.22
C ILE A 15 15.24 -9.80 -0.08
N GLY A 16 16.27 -10.23 0.64
CA GLY A 16 16.15 -11.09 1.82
C GLY A 16 15.31 -10.45 2.93
N LYS A 17 15.57 -9.20 3.30
CA LYS A 17 14.77 -8.47 4.31
C LYS A 17 13.31 -8.36 3.89
N ALA A 18 13.03 -8.02 2.63
CA ALA A 18 11.66 -7.92 2.11
C ALA A 18 10.96 -9.28 2.20
N SER A 19 11.61 -10.34 1.72
CA SER A 19 11.10 -11.71 1.72
C SER A 19 10.72 -12.19 3.13
N VAL A 20 11.57 -11.94 4.13
CA VAL A 20 11.25 -12.30 5.54
C VAL A 20 10.00 -11.58 6.04
N THR A 21 9.82 -10.30 5.73
CA THR A 21 8.59 -9.56 6.11
C THR A 21 7.35 -10.18 5.48
N PHE A 22 7.41 -10.52 4.19
CA PHE A 22 6.28 -11.12 3.50
C PHE A 22 5.99 -12.53 4.02
N GLY A 23 7.02 -13.33 4.29
CA GLY A 23 6.91 -14.64 4.93
C GLY A 23 6.09 -14.58 6.22
N ARG A 24 6.40 -13.61 7.11
CA ARG A 24 5.69 -13.40 8.38
C ARG A 24 4.22 -13.01 8.23
N LEU A 25 3.83 -12.41 7.09
CA LEU A 25 2.46 -11.99 6.82
C LEU A 25 1.63 -13.06 6.08
N THR A 26 2.26 -14.15 5.62
CA THR A 26 1.61 -15.16 4.77
C THR A 26 0.35 -15.74 5.39
N SER A 27 0.42 -16.26 6.61
CA SER A 27 -0.73 -16.87 7.28
C SER A 27 -1.83 -15.86 7.63
N ARG A 28 -1.43 -14.67 8.12
CA ARG A 28 -2.36 -13.66 8.64
C ARG A 28 -3.06 -12.85 7.55
N VAL A 29 -2.37 -12.60 6.43
CA VAL A 29 -2.82 -11.69 5.38
C VAL A 29 -3.09 -12.43 4.07
N TRP A 30 -2.10 -13.15 3.53
CA TRP A 30 -2.22 -13.73 2.18
C TRP A 30 -3.17 -14.92 2.12
N ASN A 31 -3.09 -15.83 3.08
CA ASN A 31 -3.95 -17.01 3.16
C ASN A 31 -5.33 -16.72 3.77
N ASN A 32 -5.54 -15.51 4.27
CA ASN A 32 -6.80 -15.14 4.90
C ASN A 32 -7.88 -14.87 3.84
N LYS A 33 -8.93 -15.70 3.83
CA LYS A 33 -10.09 -15.56 2.91
C LYS A 33 -11.05 -14.45 3.32
N LEU A 34 -11.00 -14.00 4.57
CA LEU A 34 -11.85 -12.92 5.09
C LEU A 34 -11.33 -11.52 4.71
N LEU A 35 -10.09 -11.41 4.23
CA LEU A 35 -9.52 -10.15 3.77
C LEU A 35 -9.75 -9.95 2.27
N THR A 36 -10.25 -8.78 1.93
CA THR A 36 -10.40 -8.37 0.52
C THR A 36 -9.04 -8.20 -0.15
N LEU A 37 -9.01 -8.37 -1.48
CA LEU A 37 -7.80 -8.10 -2.27
C LEU A 37 -7.28 -6.67 -2.08
N ASN A 38 -8.18 -5.68 -1.96
CA ASN A 38 -7.79 -4.30 -1.72
C ASN A 38 -7.06 -4.12 -0.38
N THR A 39 -7.55 -4.75 0.69
CA THR A 39 -6.86 -4.75 2.00
C THR A 39 -5.50 -5.42 1.89
N LYS A 40 -5.41 -6.55 1.20
CA LYS A 40 -4.16 -7.27 0.94
C LYS A 40 -3.14 -6.37 0.23
N VAL A 41 -3.54 -5.72 -0.87
CA VAL A 41 -2.69 -4.78 -1.62
C VAL A 41 -2.28 -3.59 -0.76
N SER A 42 -3.18 -3.06 0.07
CA SER A 42 -2.87 -1.94 0.97
C SER A 42 -1.79 -2.31 1.99
N VAL A 43 -1.91 -3.48 2.64
CA VAL A 43 -0.88 -3.99 3.57
C VAL A 43 0.45 -4.20 2.86
N TYR A 44 0.42 -4.73 1.63
CA TYR A 44 1.61 -4.90 0.80
C TYR A 44 2.31 -3.55 0.53
N GLN A 45 1.53 -2.55 0.10
CA GLN A 45 2.05 -1.21 -0.19
C GLN A 45 2.65 -0.55 1.05
N THR A 46 1.98 -0.59 2.20
CA THR A 46 2.52 -0.07 3.47
C THR A 46 3.83 -0.77 3.84
N THR A 47 3.90 -2.10 3.68
CA THR A 47 5.12 -2.88 3.97
C THR A 47 6.27 -2.46 3.07
N LEU A 48 6.03 -2.26 1.78
CA LEU A 48 7.04 -1.75 0.85
C LEU A 48 7.50 -0.34 1.21
N ASP A 49 6.57 0.54 1.57
CA ASP A 49 6.89 1.92 1.94
C ASP A 49 7.74 1.96 3.23
N VAL A 50 7.43 1.13 4.25
CA VAL A 50 8.29 0.95 5.44
C VAL A 50 9.71 0.51 5.05
N ARG A 51 9.83 -0.49 4.18
CA ARG A 51 11.15 -1.02 3.76
C ARG A 51 11.95 0.01 2.98
N ARG A 52 11.31 0.74 2.07
CA ARG A 52 11.93 1.85 1.32
C ARG A 52 12.43 2.93 2.27
N LEU A 53 11.61 3.38 3.21
CA LEU A 53 11.97 4.44 4.15
C LEU A 53 13.06 4.00 5.13
N CYS A 54 13.01 2.76 5.64
CA CYS A 54 14.08 2.21 6.46
C CYS A 54 15.43 2.21 5.73
N TRP A 55 15.41 1.84 4.44
CA TRP A 55 16.61 1.85 3.61
C TRP A 55 17.05 3.27 3.26
N LEU A 56 16.14 4.19 2.95
CA LEU A 56 16.44 5.59 2.71
C LEU A 56 17.24 6.21 3.85
N GLY A 57 16.79 6.04 5.09
CA GLY A 57 17.57 6.53 6.24
C GLY A 57 18.91 5.82 6.40
N HIS A 58 19.04 4.55 5.97
CA HIS A 58 20.35 3.89 5.94
C HIS A 58 21.28 4.53 4.90
N VAL A 59 20.77 4.83 3.71
CA VAL A 59 21.51 5.55 2.66
C VAL A 59 21.97 6.90 3.17
N GLU A 60 21.13 7.64 3.87
CA GLU A 60 21.55 8.94 4.40
C GLU A 60 22.72 8.83 5.39
N ARG A 61 22.78 7.75 6.18
CA ARG A 61 23.91 7.51 7.09
C ARG A 61 25.13 6.85 6.42
N MET A 62 25.07 6.55 5.12
CA MET A 62 26.25 6.08 4.39
C MET A 62 27.20 7.25 4.07
N PRO A 63 28.50 6.98 3.89
CA PRO A 63 29.43 7.94 3.31
C PRO A 63 28.97 8.47 1.95
N GLN A 64 29.33 9.71 1.61
CA GLN A 64 28.88 10.38 0.38
C GLN A 64 29.43 9.72 -0.90
N ASP A 65 30.64 9.18 -0.82
CA ASP A 65 31.32 8.43 -1.88
C ASP A 65 30.75 7.01 -2.08
N HIS A 66 29.88 6.55 -1.17
CA HIS A 66 29.26 5.25 -1.28
C HIS A 66 28.20 5.24 -2.40
N LEU A 67 28.33 4.31 -3.35
CA LEU A 67 27.54 4.25 -4.60
C LEU A 67 26.02 4.48 -4.43
N PRO A 68 25.29 3.79 -3.51
CA PRO A 68 23.88 4.07 -3.27
C PRO A 68 23.54 5.51 -2.90
N LYS A 69 24.36 6.19 -2.08
CA LYS A 69 24.14 7.58 -1.68
C LYS A 69 24.46 8.51 -2.86
N ALA A 70 25.58 8.28 -3.53
CA ALA A 70 25.95 8.98 -4.76
C ALA A 70 24.88 8.86 -5.85
N VAL A 71 24.28 7.67 -6.05
CA VAL A 71 23.20 7.45 -7.03
C VAL A 71 21.87 8.09 -6.58
N LEU A 72 21.59 8.15 -5.27
CA LEU A 72 20.36 8.77 -4.76
C LEU A 72 20.34 10.29 -5.02
N TYR A 73 21.47 10.95 -4.81
CA TYR A 73 21.64 12.40 -4.99
C TYR A 73 22.18 12.79 -6.38
N GLY A 74 22.67 11.82 -7.14
CA GLY A 74 23.27 12.05 -8.45
C GLY A 74 22.24 12.42 -9.50
N GLU A 75 22.58 13.41 -10.33
CA GLU A 75 21.81 13.80 -11.50
C GLU A 75 22.46 13.28 -12.78
N LEU A 76 21.65 12.79 -13.73
CA LEU A 76 22.14 12.37 -15.03
C LEU A 76 22.32 13.60 -15.92
N LYS A 77 23.58 13.87 -16.33
CA LYS A 77 23.96 15.04 -17.14
C LYS A 77 23.18 15.17 -18.45
N ASN A 78 22.96 14.05 -19.16
CA ASN A 78 22.27 14.02 -20.44
C ASN A 78 21.22 12.91 -20.45
N ARG A 79 19.93 13.25 -20.25
CA ARG A 79 18.83 12.29 -20.35
C ARG A 79 17.86 12.71 -21.46
N PRO A 80 17.74 11.94 -22.56
CA PRO A 80 16.70 12.16 -23.55
C PRO A 80 15.32 12.13 -22.87
N ARG A 81 14.47 13.13 -23.14
CA ARG A 81 13.09 13.12 -22.66
C ARG A 81 12.32 12.08 -23.46
N CYS A 82 11.87 11.00 -22.82
CA CYS A 82 10.98 10.03 -23.46
C CYS A 82 9.64 10.70 -23.83
N ARG A 83 9.08 10.36 -24.99
CA ARG A 83 7.70 10.74 -25.33
C ARG A 83 6.73 9.95 -24.42
N GLY A 84 5.73 10.64 -23.86
CA GLY A 84 4.75 10.06 -22.91
C GLY A 84 5.09 10.28 -21.42
N ARG A 85 4.29 9.71 -20.52
CA ARG A 85 4.49 9.85 -19.07
C ARG A 85 5.76 9.10 -18.64
N PRO A 86 6.75 9.77 -18.02
CA PRO A 86 7.93 9.09 -17.49
C PRO A 86 7.56 8.05 -16.44
N LYS A 87 8.25 6.89 -16.46
CA LYS A 87 8.16 5.91 -15.37
C LYS A 87 8.58 6.58 -14.06
N LEU A 88 7.83 6.31 -12.98
CA LEU A 88 8.18 6.78 -11.65
C LEU A 88 9.55 6.24 -11.24
N ARG A 89 10.41 7.13 -10.77
CA ARG A 89 11.73 6.80 -10.23
C ARG A 89 11.59 6.30 -8.80
N TYR A 90 12.66 5.69 -8.28
CA TYR A 90 12.74 5.30 -6.88
C TYR A 90 12.51 6.50 -5.94
N SER A 91 13.11 7.66 -6.23
CA SER A 91 12.94 8.90 -5.47
C SER A 91 11.48 9.37 -5.43
N ASP A 92 10.72 9.22 -6.52
CA ASP A 92 9.30 9.57 -6.54
C ASP A 92 8.49 8.68 -5.58
N LYS A 93 8.81 7.38 -5.52
CA LYS A 93 8.18 6.44 -4.58
C LYS A 93 8.56 6.72 -3.14
N VAL A 94 9.80 7.14 -2.89
CA VAL A 94 10.24 7.61 -1.58
C VAL A 94 9.45 8.85 -1.16
N LYS A 95 9.32 9.87 -2.01
CA LYS A 95 8.53 11.08 -1.71
C LYS A 95 7.07 10.77 -1.39
N GLN A 96 6.46 9.84 -2.14
CA GLN A 96 5.12 9.33 -1.84
C GLN A 96 5.06 8.67 -0.46
N GLY A 97 6.05 7.83 -0.12
CA GLY A 97 6.16 7.20 1.20
C GLY A 97 6.32 8.20 2.33
N LEU A 98 7.23 9.18 2.19
CA LEU A 98 7.43 10.25 3.17
C LEU A 98 6.13 11.01 3.47
N LYS A 99 5.42 11.41 2.40
CA LYS A 99 4.11 12.07 2.52
C LYS A 99 3.09 11.21 3.27
N LYS A 100 2.96 9.94 2.91
CA LYS A 100 2.02 9.00 3.57
C LYS A 100 2.34 8.81 5.06
N PHE A 101 3.62 8.87 5.43
CA PHE A 101 4.08 8.62 6.79
C PHE A 101 4.19 9.92 7.61
N SER A 102 3.71 11.05 7.06
CA SER A 102 3.80 12.36 7.69
C SER A 102 5.24 12.76 8.07
N ILE A 103 6.21 12.38 7.24
CA ILE A 103 7.61 12.79 7.35
C ILE A 103 7.82 13.96 6.37
N PRO A 104 8.41 15.08 6.80
CA PRO A 104 8.59 16.26 5.95
C PRO A 104 9.51 15.92 4.77
N ILE A 105 9.12 16.32 3.56
CA ILE A 105 9.84 15.94 2.32
C ILE A 105 11.08 16.80 2.09
N ASP A 106 11.08 18.05 2.54
CA ASP A 106 12.14 19.01 2.21
C ASP A 106 13.34 18.93 3.17
N ASN A 107 13.19 18.24 4.31
CA ASN A 107 14.23 18.12 5.33
C ASN A 107 14.19 16.76 6.06
N TRP A 108 13.82 15.68 5.36
CA TRP A 108 13.76 14.34 5.93
C TRP A 108 15.15 13.81 6.34
N GLU A 109 16.22 14.37 5.78
CA GLU A 109 17.62 14.03 6.08
C GLU A 109 17.95 14.32 7.56
N ASN A 110 17.42 15.42 8.11
CA ASN A 110 17.65 15.83 9.50
C ASN A 110 17.27 14.73 10.52
N PRO A 111 16.02 14.22 10.53
CA PRO A 111 15.67 13.09 11.39
C PRO A 111 16.28 11.77 10.92
N ALA A 112 16.71 11.63 9.67
CA ALA A 112 17.35 10.41 9.15
C ALA A 112 18.77 10.22 9.67
N HIS A 113 19.49 11.30 9.97
CA HIS A 113 20.85 11.24 10.51
C HIS A 113 20.91 10.44 11.81
N ASN A 114 19.92 10.60 12.69
CA ASN A 114 19.78 9.79 13.90
C ASN A 114 18.96 8.52 13.65
N ARG A 115 19.60 7.35 13.79
CA ARG A 115 18.97 6.03 13.54
C ARG A 115 17.75 5.77 14.42
N SER A 116 17.75 6.17 15.69
CA SER A 116 16.62 5.91 16.61
C SER A 116 15.43 6.79 16.27
N VAL A 117 15.68 8.08 16.04
CA VAL A 117 14.66 9.06 15.61
C VAL A 117 14.02 8.62 14.30
N TRP A 118 14.83 8.26 13.30
CA TRP A 118 14.34 7.78 12.02
C TRP A 118 13.44 6.55 12.15
N ARG A 119 13.91 5.54 12.90
CA ARG A 119 13.14 4.31 13.14
C ARG A 119 11.82 4.59 13.84
N SER A 120 11.83 5.47 14.84
CA SER A 120 10.64 5.88 15.57
C SER A 120 9.62 6.53 14.63
N ARG A 121 10.04 7.48 13.78
CA ARG A 121 9.16 8.14 12.81
C ARG A 121 8.57 7.18 11.78
N VAL A 122 9.39 6.31 11.19
CA VAL A 122 8.90 5.32 10.22
C VAL A 122 7.90 4.36 10.87
N LYS A 123 8.17 3.92 12.11
CA LYS A 123 7.24 3.07 12.87
C LYS A 123 5.94 3.80 13.20
N ALA A 124 6.01 5.03 13.67
CA ALA A 124 4.84 5.85 13.96
C ALA A 124 3.98 6.04 12.71
N GLY A 125 4.56 6.42 11.58
CA GLY A 125 3.85 6.54 10.32
C GLY A 125 3.19 5.24 9.85
N ALA A 126 3.86 4.10 10.04
CA ALA A 126 3.27 2.79 9.73
C ALA A 126 2.04 2.48 10.59
N VAL A 127 2.11 2.77 11.89
CA VAL A 127 0.98 2.60 12.83
C VAL A 127 -0.17 3.52 12.46
N THR A 128 0.09 4.80 12.16
CA THR A 128 -0.94 5.74 11.71
C THR A 128 -1.62 5.26 10.43
N MET A 129 -0.85 4.77 9.46
CA MET A 129 -1.39 4.22 8.22
C MET A 129 -2.26 2.98 8.46
N GLU A 130 -1.82 2.07 9.33
CA GLU A 130 -2.60 0.90 9.69
C GLU A 130 -3.92 1.30 10.39
N SER A 131 -3.86 2.21 11.36
CA SER A 131 -5.04 2.74 12.05
C SER A 131 -6.03 3.39 11.09
N HIS A 132 -5.55 4.20 10.16
CA HIS A 132 -6.40 4.82 9.13
C HIS A 132 -7.07 3.77 8.25
N GLN A 133 -6.33 2.75 7.80
CA GLN A 133 -6.89 1.66 6.99
C GLN A 133 -7.96 0.85 7.76
N ARG A 134 -7.73 0.58 9.05
CA ARG A 134 -8.71 -0.09 9.91
C ARG A 134 -9.97 0.76 10.08
N ALA A 135 -9.82 2.04 10.39
CA ALA A 135 -10.93 2.98 10.54
C ALA A 135 -11.76 3.10 9.24
N GLN A 136 -11.09 3.19 8.09
CA GLN A 136 -11.77 3.24 6.78
C GLN A 136 -12.54 1.93 6.51
N ALA A 137 -11.94 0.78 6.78
CA ALA A 137 -12.60 -0.52 6.62
C ALA A 137 -13.80 -0.68 7.57
N GLU A 138 -13.71 -0.17 8.81
CA GLU A 138 -14.81 -0.11 9.77
C GLU A 138 -15.94 0.80 9.30
N ALA A 139 -15.60 1.99 8.79
CA ALA A 139 -16.58 2.91 8.22
C ALA A 139 -17.33 2.27 7.05
N CYS A 140 -16.62 1.62 6.13
CA CYS A 140 -17.26 0.88 5.02
C CYS A 140 -18.15 -0.26 5.52
N ARG A 141 -17.71 -1.03 6.53
CA ARG A 141 -18.52 -2.10 7.15
C ARG A 141 -19.80 -1.53 7.79
N ARG A 142 -19.68 -0.43 8.54
CA ARG A 142 -20.82 0.27 9.15
C ARG A 142 -21.79 0.78 8.10
N ALA A 143 -21.30 1.43 7.04
CA ALA A 143 -22.13 1.94 5.95
C ALA A 143 -22.93 0.82 5.26
N ARG A 144 -22.31 -0.33 5.00
CA ARG A 144 -23.00 -1.52 4.46
C ARG A 144 -24.10 -2.02 5.39
N LYS A 145 -23.81 -2.13 6.70
CA LYS A 145 -24.82 -2.56 7.69
C LYS A 145 -26.00 -1.60 7.76
N GLN A 146 -25.73 -0.29 7.73
CA GLN A 146 -26.78 0.74 7.74
C GLN A 146 -27.63 0.69 6.47
N SER A 147 -27.02 0.49 5.30
CA SER A 147 -27.74 0.33 4.03
C SER A 147 -28.68 -0.89 4.03
N VAL A 148 -28.27 -2.02 4.62
CA VAL A 148 -29.14 -3.20 4.76
C VAL A 148 -30.33 -2.91 5.68
N LEU A 149 -30.13 -2.20 6.80
CA LEU A 149 -31.21 -1.83 7.72
C LEU A 149 -32.20 -0.83 7.13
N GLN A 150 -31.73 0.06 6.24
CA GLN A 150 -32.55 1.05 5.54
C GLN A 150 -33.19 0.51 4.26
N SER A 151 -32.91 -0.75 3.89
CA SER A 151 -33.53 -1.37 2.71
C SER A 151 -35.03 -1.55 2.98
N PRO A 152 -35.92 -1.10 2.08
CA PRO A 152 -37.35 -1.26 2.26
C PRO A 152 -37.69 -2.75 2.42
N SER A 153 -38.33 -3.11 3.54
CA SER A 153 -38.98 -4.41 3.70
C SER A 153 -40.26 -4.42 2.89
N GLY A 154 -40.12 -4.44 1.57
CA GLY A 154 -41.22 -4.53 0.62
C GLY A 154 -41.51 -5.97 0.23
N GLU A 155 -42.79 -6.27 0.00
CA GLU A 155 -43.23 -7.48 -0.69
C GLU A 155 -42.92 -7.30 -2.19
N TRP A 156 -41.89 -7.97 -2.70
CA TRP A 156 -41.42 -7.75 -4.08
C TRP A 156 -42.23 -8.60 -5.06
N THR A 157 -43.33 -8.07 -5.58
CA THR A 157 -44.21 -8.78 -6.51
C THR A 157 -43.75 -8.69 -7.95
N CYS A 158 -43.81 -9.81 -8.66
CA CYS A 158 -43.55 -9.86 -10.10
C CYS A 158 -44.74 -9.30 -10.90
N SER A 159 -44.47 -8.34 -11.78
CA SER A 159 -45.49 -7.75 -12.67
C SER A 159 -46.06 -8.71 -13.70
N HIS A 160 -45.34 -9.78 -14.06
CA HIS A 160 -45.76 -10.72 -15.11
C HIS A 160 -46.64 -11.87 -14.61
N CYS A 161 -46.44 -12.34 -13.37
CA CYS A 161 -47.18 -13.48 -12.82
C CYS A 161 -47.67 -13.32 -11.38
N GLY A 162 -47.49 -12.14 -10.77
CA GLY A 162 -47.94 -11.84 -9.41
C GLY A 162 -47.14 -12.52 -8.29
N LYS A 163 -46.11 -13.31 -8.61
CA LYS A 163 -45.32 -14.02 -7.59
C LYS A 163 -44.63 -13.04 -6.63
N VAL A 164 -44.86 -13.21 -5.34
CA VAL A 164 -44.17 -12.50 -4.26
C VAL A 164 -42.77 -13.08 -4.06
N CYS A 165 -41.76 -12.21 -4.07
CA CYS A 165 -40.37 -12.53 -3.81
C CYS A 165 -39.89 -11.90 -2.49
N ARG A 166 -39.05 -12.64 -1.76
CA ARG A 166 -38.52 -12.23 -0.44
C ARG A 166 -37.48 -11.10 -0.50
N SER A 167 -37.00 -10.73 -1.69
CA SER A 167 -36.06 -9.64 -1.89
C SER A 167 -36.10 -9.15 -3.34
N CYS A 168 -35.61 -7.92 -3.57
CA CYS A 168 -35.45 -7.35 -4.90
C CYS A 168 -34.54 -8.22 -5.81
N ILE A 169 -33.45 -8.77 -5.26
CA ILE A 169 -32.56 -9.69 -6.00
C ILE A 169 -33.30 -11.00 -6.35
N GLY A 170 -34.12 -11.52 -5.44
CA GLY A 170 -34.97 -12.67 -5.68
C GLY A 170 -35.99 -12.41 -6.80
N LEU A 171 -36.58 -11.22 -6.83
CA LEU A 171 -37.48 -10.79 -7.91
C LEU A 171 -36.74 -10.72 -9.24
N PHE A 172 -35.57 -10.08 -9.29
CA PHE A 172 -34.74 -9.99 -10.50
C PHE A 172 -34.34 -11.37 -11.04
N SER A 173 -33.92 -12.28 -10.16
CA SER A 173 -33.56 -13.65 -10.53
C SER A 173 -34.78 -14.44 -11.03
N HIS A 174 -35.95 -14.20 -10.44
CA HIS A 174 -37.20 -14.82 -10.88
C HIS A 174 -37.62 -14.32 -12.27
N THR A 175 -37.60 -13.00 -12.52
CA THR A 175 -37.97 -12.43 -13.82
C THR A 175 -37.04 -12.92 -14.92
N THR A 176 -35.73 -12.92 -14.69
CA THR A 176 -34.75 -13.42 -15.67
C THR A 176 -34.88 -14.93 -15.95
N ALA A 177 -35.33 -15.73 -14.99
CA ALA A 177 -35.44 -17.19 -15.19
C ALA A 177 -36.81 -17.66 -15.72
N LYS A 178 -37.86 -16.84 -15.64
CA LYS A 178 -39.24 -17.27 -15.94
C LYS A 178 -39.95 -16.43 -17.01
N HIS A 179 -39.48 -15.21 -17.28
CA HIS A 179 -40.14 -14.25 -18.17
C HIS A 179 -39.20 -13.67 -19.24
N HIS A 180 -37.96 -14.15 -19.28
CA HIS A 180 -36.99 -13.99 -20.37
C HIS A 180 -36.69 -15.36 -20.96
#